data_AF-A0A0E3UVW1-F1
#
_entry.id   AF-A0A0E3UVW1-F1
#
_cell.length_a   1.000
_cell.length_b   1.000
_cell.length_c   1.000
_cell.angle_alpha   90.00
_cell.angle_beta   90.00
_cell.angle_gamma   90.00
#
_symmetry.space_group_name_H-M   'P 1'
#
loop_
_entity.id
_entity.type
_entity.pdbx_description
1 polymer ?
#
loop_
_entity_poly.entity_id
_entity_poly.type
_entity_poly.pdbx_seq_one_letter_code
_entity_poly.pdbx_strand_id
1 'polypeptide(L)'
;MAVLLLISSCIDPLDLNIGASAEQLVVDGVITNEPGPYTVLLSRSKPYDSFADSWSAAEPGATVVISDNQGNQETFTETAPGVYQTSAGGMQGQVGHTYTLSIQTRDGKQYTSSPETLLPVPQIDSLYFAVRPQQVLNEEDVEETIYMVDVLADAQDPAQEKNYYLWQWQGTFRVSTQPWDYSEKVRGIRVPMPKDCCEVCWVTNSTNRVNVQDDRLINGGKINRHVVTQIPVTEQAFGTKYHIEVRQTSISEAAYDYWRILKAQIENGGSIQDPPPATIVGNITNVNNPDERVLGFFGASAVVKGSLFINREDLGVRVGMYIFPDDCRVLTNSTTEQPDFW
;
A
#
# COMPACT_ATOMS: atom_id res chain seq x y z
N MET A 1 -7.13 -26.34 -63.90
CA MET A 1 -6.03 -26.76 -63.01
C MET A 1 -5.85 -25.65 -62.00
N ALA A 2 -6.45 -25.76 -60.81
CA ALA A 2 -6.36 -24.74 -59.76
C ALA A 2 -5.31 -25.23 -58.75
N VAL A 3 -4.22 -24.47 -58.60
CA VAL A 3 -3.16 -24.75 -57.62
C VAL A 3 -3.57 -24.06 -56.31
N LEU A 4 -3.90 -24.87 -55.31
CA LEU A 4 -4.19 -24.41 -53.96
C LEU A 4 -2.86 -24.28 -53.20
N LEU A 5 -2.40 -23.06 -52.93
CA LEU A 5 -1.24 -22.78 -52.09
C LEU A 5 -1.65 -22.81 -50.62
N LEU A 6 -1.25 -23.86 -49.91
CA LEU A 6 -1.33 -23.96 -48.44
C LEU A 6 -0.11 -23.24 -47.84
N ILE A 7 -0.32 -22.04 -47.31
CA ILE A 7 0.67 -21.35 -46.49
C ILE A 7 0.58 -21.91 -45.06
N SER A 8 1.52 -22.78 -44.71
CA SER A 8 1.73 -23.24 -43.33
C SER A 8 2.58 -22.21 -42.58
N SER A 9 1.97 -21.40 -41.71
CA SER A 9 2.71 -20.62 -40.72
C SER A 9 3.01 -21.49 -39.51
N CYS A 10 4.17 -22.14 -39.49
CA CYS A 10 4.73 -22.58 -38.21
C CYS A 10 5.23 -21.33 -37.49
N ILE A 11 4.48 -20.89 -36.49
CA ILE A 11 4.99 -19.92 -35.52
C ILE A 11 5.93 -20.71 -34.63
N ASP A 12 7.22 -20.37 -34.67
CA ASP A 12 8.21 -20.99 -33.80
C ASP A 12 7.92 -20.53 -32.36
N PRO A 13 7.53 -21.41 -31.44
CA PRO A 13 7.29 -21.00 -30.07
C PRO A 13 8.59 -20.46 -29.49
N LEU A 14 8.53 -19.23 -28.96
CA LEU A 14 9.64 -18.63 -28.25
C LEU A 14 9.92 -19.45 -26.99
N ASP A 15 10.91 -20.34 -27.07
CA ASP A 15 11.34 -21.18 -25.94
C ASP A 15 12.21 -20.34 -25.01
N LEU A 16 11.55 -19.59 -24.13
CA LEU A 16 12.21 -18.86 -23.06
C LEU A 16 12.68 -19.90 -22.03
N ASN A 17 13.96 -20.26 -22.09
CA ASN A 17 14.61 -21.06 -21.06
C ASN A 17 14.80 -20.19 -19.80
N ILE A 18 13.71 -19.95 -19.09
CA ILE A 18 13.71 -19.31 -17.78
C ILE A 18 14.15 -20.41 -16.82
N GLY A 19 15.46 -20.51 -16.57
CA GLY A 19 15.99 -21.44 -15.57
C GLY A 19 15.18 -21.33 -14.29
N ALA A 20 14.89 -22.46 -13.64
CA ALA A 20 14.09 -22.52 -12.42
C ALA A 20 14.59 -21.45 -11.44
N SER A 21 13.81 -20.37 -11.27
CA SER A 21 14.18 -19.31 -10.33
C SER A 21 14.02 -19.90 -8.94
N ALA A 22 15.12 -20.02 -8.19
CA ALA A 22 15.04 -20.40 -6.78
C ALA A 22 14.09 -19.42 -6.04
N GLU A 23 13.31 -19.94 -5.10
CA GLU A 23 12.47 -19.12 -4.22
C GLU A 23 13.36 -18.12 -3.47
N GLN A 24 13.07 -16.82 -3.58
CA GLN A 24 13.87 -15.75 -2.98
C GLN A 24 13.21 -15.30 -1.68
N LEU A 25 13.99 -15.03 -0.64
CA LEU A 25 13.47 -14.37 0.56
C LEU A 25 12.95 -12.97 0.19
N VAL A 26 11.79 -12.62 0.72
CA VAL A 26 11.18 -11.29 0.63
C VAL A 26 11.07 -10.75 2.04
N VAL A 27 11.57 -9.53 2.27
CA VAL A 27 11.54 -8.85 3.57
C VAL A 27 10.80 -7.53 3.43
N ASP A 28 9.78 -7.30 4.23
CA ASP A 28 9.09 -6.00 4.31
C ASP A 28 9.02 -5.57 5.78
N GLY A 29 9.58 -4.40 6.09
CA GLY A 29 9.54 -3.88 7.43
C GLY A 29 10.07 -2.46 7.52
N VAL A 30 9.57 -1.72 8.50
CA VAL A 30 10.02 -0.36 8.77
C VAL A 30 10.00 -0.09 10.26
N ILE A 31 11.05 0.55 10.77
CA ILE A 31 11.04 1.18 12.08
C ILE A 31 10.71 2.66 11.92
N THR A 32 9.81 3.18 12.77
CA THR A 32 9.43 4.60 12.75
C THR A 32 9.66 5.27 14.10
N ASN A 33 9.47 6.58 14.16
CA ASN A 33 9.44 7.34 15.41
C ASN A 33 8.09 7.26 16.15
N GLU A 34 7.11 6.50 15.64
CA GLU A 34 5.86 6.25 16.34
C GLU A 34 6.01 5.12 17.37
N PRO A 35 5.18 5.07 18.43
CA PRO A 35 5.15 3.91 19.31
C PRO A 35 4.87 2.62 18.53
N GLY A 36 5.63 1.57 18.83
CA GLY A 36 5.40 0.24 18.27
C GLY A 36 4.09 -0.42 18.75
N PRO A 37 3.89 -1.72 18.48
CA PRO A 37 4.88 -2.65 17.94
C PRO A 37 5.14 -2.45 16.43
N TYR A 38 6.39 -2.62 16.02
CA TYR A 38 6.76 -2.67 14.59
C TYR A 38 6.60 -4.09 14.06
N THR A 39 6.29 -4.20 12.78
CA THR A 39 6.11 -5.49 12.11
C THR A 39 7.14 -5.68 11.00
N VAL A 40 7.73 -6.87 10.94
CA VAL A 40 8.51 -7.36 9.81
C VAL A 40 7.80 -8.57 9.22
N LEU A 41 7.53 -8.53 7.93
CA LEU A 41 6.94 -9.62 7.15
C LEU A 41 8.05 -10.34 6.39
N LEU A 42 8.13 -11.66 6.56
CA LEU A 42 9.03 -12.53 5.81
C LEU A 42 8.23 -13.51 4.96
N SER A 43 8.54 -13.57 3.67
CA SER A 43 7.95 -14.52 2.73
C SER A 43 8.95 -15.01 1.69
N ARG A 44 8.53 -15.94 0.83
CA ARG A 44 9.28 -16.51 -0.28
C ARG A 44 8.57 -16.23 -1.59
N SER A 45 9.31 -15.70 -2.56
CA SER A 45 8.82 -15.56 -3.92
C SER A 45 8.58 -16.93 -4.55
N LYS A 46 7.62 -16.99 -5.49
CA LYS A 46 7.37 -18.20 -6.29
C LYS A 46 8.04 -18.08 -7.65
N PRO A 47 8.54 -19.19 -8.23
CA PRO A 47 8.98 -19.21 -9.61
C PRO A 47 7.81 -18.88 -10.55
N TYR A 48 8.11 -18.27 -11.70
CA TYR A 48 7.11 -17.76 -12.65
C TYR A 48 6.23 -18.86 -13.29
N ASP A 49 6.59 -20.15 -13.16
CA ASP A 49 5.89 -21.28 -13.77
C ASP A 49 4.74 -21.86 -12.92
N SER A 50 4.53 -21.36 -11.69
CA SER A 50 3.48 -21.85 -10.81
C SER A 50 2.14 -21.13 -11.08
N PHE A 51 1.26 -21.75 -11.87
CA PHE A 51 -0.12 -21.32 -12.11
C PHE A 51 -1.09 -21.56 -10.93
N ALA A 52 -0.58 -21.84 -9.73
CA ALA A 52 -1.37 -21.95 -8.51
C ALA A 52 -1.38 -20.59 -7.80
N ASP A 53 -2.56 -20.18 -7.31
CA ASP A 53 -2.90 -18.93 -6.61
C ASP A 53 -1.72 -18.07 -6.12
N SER A 54 -1.74 -16.78 -6.51
CA SER A 54 -0.64 -15.80 -6.51
C SER A 54 -0.07 -15.35 -5.15
N TRP A 55 -0.03 -16.22 -4.13
CA TRP A 55 0.50 -15.88 -2.81
C TRP A 55 1.97 -16.32 -2.65
N SER A 56 2.84 -15.38 -2.27
CA SER A 56 4.16 -15.69 -1.71
C SER A 56 3.99 -16.54 -0.45
N ALA A 57 4.76 -17.62 -0.31
CA ALA A 57 4.67 -18.48 0.87
C ALA A 57 5.30 -17.76 2.08
N ALA A 58 4.65 -17.79 3.25
CA ALA A 58 5.23 -17.22 4.46
C ALA A 58 6.56 -17.91 4.84
N GLU A 59 7.49 -17.18 5.46
CA GLU A 59 8.76 -17.71 6.00
C GLU A 59 8.69 -17.76 7.54
N PRO A 60 8.19 -18.85 8.14
CA PRO A 60 8.02 -18.96 9.59
C PRO A 60 9.27 -19.47 10.31
N GLY A 61 9.32 -19.24 11.62
CA GLY A 61 10.35 -19.78 12.51
C GLY A 61 11.75 -19.20 12.32
N ALA A 62 11.85 -18.00 11.75
CA ALA A 62 13.09 -17.24 11.69
C ALA A 62 13.35 -16.50 13.02
N THR A 63 14.61 -16.22 13.31
CA THR A 63 14.99 -15.25 14.35
C THR A 63 15.22 -13.90 13.69
N VAL A 64 14.43 -12.90 14.08
CA VAL A 64 14.51 -11.53 13.52
C VAL A 64 14.92 -10.58 14.64
N VAL A 65 15.97 -9.80 14.40
CA VAL A 65 16.55 -8.87 15.37
C VAL A 65 16.76 -7.51 14.70
N ILE A 66 16.31 -6.45 15.35
CA ILE A 66 16.68 -5.07 14.98
C ILE A 66 17.75 -4.58 15.95
N SER A 67 18.71 -3.84 15.44
CA SER A 67 19.77 -3.19 16.21
C SER A 67 19.93 -1.74 15.79
N ASP A 68 20.34 -0.88 16.72
CA ASP A 68 20.67 0.52 16.44
C ASP A 68 22.16 0.82 16.63
N ASN A 69 22.59 2.00 16.18
CA ASN A 69 23.96 2.48 16.33
C ASN A 69 24.34 2.93 17.74
N GLN A 70 23.43 2.83 18.73
CA GLN A 70 23.71 3.08 20.15
C GLN A 70 23.98 1.78 20.92
N GLY A 71 23.91 0.63 20.25
CA GLY A 71 24.11 -0.69 20.85
C GLY A 71 22.83 -1.28 21.45
N ASN A 72 21.67 -0.68 21.20
CA ASN A 72 20.39 -1.27 21.56
C ASN A 72 20.00 -2.33 20.52
N GLN A 73 19.31 -3.37 20.97
CA GLN A 73 18.76 -4.40 20.10
C GLN A 73 17.45 -4.94 20.65
N GLU A 74 16.57 -5.40 19.76
CA GLU A 74 15.34 -6.09 20.12
C GLU A 74 15.10 -7.27 19.18
N THR A 75 14.71 -8.40 19.76
CA THR A 75 14.29 -9.59 19.02
C THR A 75 12.78 -9.57 18.84
N PHE A 76 12.31 -9.75 17.61
CA PHE A 76 10.90 -9.82 17.30
C PHE A 76 10.32 -11.18 17.71
N THR A 77 9.05 -11.19 18.08
CA THR A 77 8.26 -12.40 18.31
C THR A 77 7.40 -12.70 17.09
N GLU A 78 7.41 -13.94 16.62
CA GLU A 78 6.52 -14.38 15.55
C GLU A 78 5.07 -14.48 16.08
N THR A 79 4.15 -13.69 15.53
CA THR A 79 2.72 -13.67 15.95
C THR A 79 1.81 -14.46 15.02
N ALA A 80 2.22 -14.62 13.76
CA ALA A 80 1.62 -15.48 12.76
C ALA A 80 2.72 -15.95 11.80
N PRO A 81 2.52 -17.02 11.01
CA PRO A 81 3.53 -17.50 10.08
C PRO A 81 4.11 -16.38 9.21
N GLY A 82 5.40 -16.09 9.36
CA GLY A 82 6.08 -15.03 8.61
C GLY A 82 5.82 -13.59 9.09
N VAL A 83 5.08 -13.39 10.18
CA VAL A 83 4.77 -12.08 10.78
C VAL A 83 5.50 -11.95 12.11
N TYR A 84 6.47 -11.04 12.17
CA TYR A 84 7.33 -10.83 13.34
C TYR A 84 7.07 -9.45 13.92
N GLN A 85 6.84 -9.34 15.23
CA GLN A 85 6.54 -8.07 15.90
C GLN A 85 7.47 -7.77 17.07
N THR A 86 7.83 -6.49 17.26
CA THR A 86 8.48 -6.05 18.51
C THR A 86 7.50 -6.13 19.68
N SER A 87 8.04 -6.04 20.90
CA SER A 87 7.22 -5.98 22.11
C SER A 87 6.46 -4.66 22.23
N ALA A 88 5.28 -4.70 22.87
CA ALA A 88 4.56 -3.47 23.20
C ALA A 88 5.41 -2.64 24.19
N GLY A 89 5.72 -1.39 23.82
CA GLY A 89 6.64 -0.55 24.58
C GLY A 89 8.11 -0.94 24.46
N GLY A 90 8.48 -1.74 23.46
CA GLY A 90 9.85 -2.06 23.10
C GLY A 90 10.59 -0.88 22.48
N MET A 91 11.54 -1.19 21.60
CA MET A 91 12.31 -0.20 20.84
C MET A 91 11.37 0.75 20.10
N GLN A 92 11.72 2.03 20.13
CA GLN A 92 11.09 3.07 19.33
C GLN A 92 12.17 3.78 18.51
N GLY A 93 11.88 4.04 17.24
CA GLY A 93 12.81 4.75 16.36
C GLY A 93 13.09 6.17 16.86
N GLN A 94 14.34 6.62 16.74
CA GLN A 94 14.79 7.96 17.12
C GLN A 94 15.45 8.63 15.93
N VAL A 95 15.10 9.90 15.69
CA VAL A 95 15.66 10.69 14.60
C VAL A 95 17.18 10.79 14.76
N GLY A 96 17.91 10.53 13.66
CA GLY A 96 19.37 10.49 13.62
C GLY A 96 20.00 9.15 14.01
N HIS A 97 19.23 8.20 14.56
CA HIS A 97 19.72 6.86 14.80
C HIS A 97 19.71 6.04 13.50
N THR A 98 20.60 5.06 13.42
CA THR A 98 20.73 4.15 12.28
C THR A 98 20.42 2.73 12.72
N TYR A 99 19.58 2.06 11.95
CA TYR A 99 19.01 0.75 12.27
C TYR A 99 19.42 -0.29 11.25
N THR A 100 19.67 -1.51 11.72
CA THR A 100 19.98 -2.68 10.90
C THR A 100 19.11 -3.85 11.34
N LEU A 101 18.53 -4.53 10.35
CA LEU A 101 17.76 -5.75 10.55
C LEU A 101 18.64 -6.98 10.27
N SER A 102 18.64 -7.94 11.20
CA SER A 102 19.30 -9.24 11.03
C SER A 102 18.26 -10.37 11.10
N ILE A 103 18.36 -11.31 10.18
CA ILE A 103 17.42 -12.43 10.05
C ILE A 103 18.23 -13.72 9.99
N GLN A 104 17.86 -14.70 10.80
CA GLN A 104 18.35 -16.08 10.68
C GLN A 104 17.16 -17.01 10.43
N THR A 105 17.10 -17.62 9.25
CA THR A 105 16.03 -18.55 8.88
C THR A 105 16.21 -19.90 9.56
N ARG A 106 15.16 -20.73 9.59
CA ARG A 106 15.17 -22.03 10.27
C ARG A 106 16.20 -23.01 9.71
N ASP A 107 16.51 -22.89 8.42
CA ASP A 107 17.54 -23.67 7.72
C ASP A 107 18.97 -23.13 7.96
N GLY A 108 19.11 -22.05 8.74
CA GLY A 108 20.39 -21.51 9.19
C GLY A 108 21.01 -20.44 8.29
N LYS A 109 20.35 -20.05 7.17
CA LYS A 109 20.82 -18.92 6.36
C LYS A 109 20.67 -17.61 7.14
N GLN A 110 21.62 -16.70 6.95
CA GLN A 110 21.65 -15.41 7.63
C GLN A 110 21.55 -14.27 6.61
N TYR A 111 20.73 -13.28 6.94
CA TYR A 111 20.51 -12.11 6.12
C TYR A 111 20.66 -10.84 6.97
N THR A 112 21.10 -9.76 6.34
CA THR A 112 21.18 -8.45 6.99
C THR A 112 20.74 -7.36 6.03
N SER A 113 20.06 -6.34 6.56
CA SER A 113 19.83 -5.10 5.83
C SER A 113 21.12 -4.29 5.74
N SER A 114 21.16 -3.38 4.78
CA SER A 114 22.02 -2.20 4.86
C SER A 114 21.55 -1.31 6.02
N PRO A 115 22.45 -0.51 6.63
CA PRO A 115 22.05 0.42 7.67
C PRO A 115 21.11 1.51 7.14
N GLU A 116 19.98 1.73 7.79
CA GLU A 116 19.02 2.80 7.44
C GLU A 116 18.97 3.84 8.55
N THR A 117 19.25 5.10 8.21
CA THR A 117 19.16 6.22 9.16
C THR A 117 17.75 6.80 9.18
N LEU A 118 17.19 6.96 10.37
CA LEU A 118 15.90 7.61 10.56
C LEU A 118 16.06 9.13 10.38
N LEU A 119 15.78 9.60 9.18
CA LEU A 119 15.87 11.03 8.82
C LEU A 119 14.72 11.83 9.45
N PRO A 120 14.89 13.14 9.71
CA PRO A 120 13.79 13.99 10.11
C PRO A 120 12.79 14.17 8.94
N VAL A 121 11.53 14.39 9.28
CA VAL A 121 10.47 14.72 8.32
C VAL A 121 9.88 16.09 8.67
N PRO A 122 9.66 16.99 7.70
CA PRO A 122 9.01 18.27 7.96
C PRO A 122 7.55 18.06 8.37
N GLN A 123 6.98 19.02 9.09
CA GLN A 123 5.57 18.98 9.45
C GLN A 123 4.69 19.23 8.21
N ILE A 124 3.47 18.70 8.25
CA ILE A 124 2.43 19.06 7.29
C ILE A 124 1.88 20.45 7.69
N ASP A 125 2.09 21.45 6.86
CA ASP A 125 1.67 22.84 7.13
C ASP A 125 0.15 22.98 6.98
N SER A 126 -0.42 22.34 5.95
CA SER A 126 -1.86 22.31 5.75
C SER A 126 -2.30 21.06 5.02
N LEU A 127 -3.50 20.59 5.38
CA LEU A 127 -4.19 19.48 4.74
C LEU A 127 -5.59 19.95 4.38
N TYR A 128 -5.97 19.82 3.12
CA TYR A 128 -7.25 20.30 2.59
C TYR A 128 -7.68 19.46 1.40
N PHE A 129 -8.87 19.72 0.86
CA PHE A 129 -9.39 19.01 -0.30
C PHE A 129 -9.88 19.96 -1.39
N ALA A 130 -9.95 19.44 -2.61
CA ALA A 130 -10.59 20.10 -3.74
C ALA A 130 -11.48 19.09 -4.49
N VAL A 131 -12.68 19.51 -4.85
CA VAL A 131 -13.59 18.70 -5.69
C VAL A 131 -13.38 19.07 -7.14
N ARG A 132 -13.21 18.06 -7.99
CA ARG A 132 -13.01 18.23 -9.43
C ARG A 132 -13.87 17.27 -10.24
N PRO A 133 -14.45 17.72 -11.36
CA PRO A 133 -15.06 16.80 -12.32
C PRO A 133 -13.98 16.03 -13.09
N GLN A 134 -14.31 14.80 -13.46
CA GLN A 134 -13.52 13.95 -14.35
C GLN A 134 -14.46 13.27 -15.34
N GLN A 135 -14.12 13.32 -16.63
CA GLN A 135 -14.84 12.56 -17.65
C GLN A 135 -14.33 11.12 -17.66
N VAL A 136 -15.24 10.15 -17.64
CA VAL A 136 -14.98 8.72 -17.76
C VAL A 136 -15.93 8.13 -18.80
N LEU A 137 -15.60 6.96 -19.34
CA LEU A 137 -16.53 6.18 -20.14
C LEU A 137 -17.22 5.18 -19.22
N ASN A 138 -18.54 5.10 -19.32
CA ASN A 138 -19.31 4.04 -18.65
C ASN A 138 -19.20 2.71 -19.42
N GLU A 139 -19.87 1.66 -18.93
CA GLU A 139 -19.86 0.33 -19.56
C GLU A 139 -20.41 0.29 -20.99
N GLU A 140 -21.15 1.33 -21.41
CA GLU A 140 -21.73 1.50 -22.74
C GLU A 140 -20.89 2.44 -23.64
N ASP A 141 -19.65 2.76 -23.24
CA ASP A 141 -18.75 3.70 -23.92
C ASP A 141 -19.32 5.13 -24.05
N VAL A 142 -20.22 5.52 -23.13
CA VAL A 142 -20.78 6.88 -23.07
C VAL A 142 -20.00 7.71 -22.06
N GLU A 143 -19.66 8.94 -22.45
CA GLU A 143 -19.02 9.91 -21.56
C GLU A 143 -19.93 10.27 -20.38
N GLU A 144 -19.41 10.07 -19.17
CA GLU A 144 -20.04 10.41 -17.90
C GLU A 144 -19.10 11.29 -17.08
N THR A 145 -19.66 12.32 -16.45
CA THR A 145 -18.91 13.15 -15.50
C THR A 145 -19.04 12.58 -14.10
N ILE A 146 -17.94 12.07 -13.56
CA ILE A 146 -17.81 11.74 -12.14
C ILE A 146 -17.11 12.88 -11.39
N TYR A 147 -17.27 12.95 -10.08
CA TYR A 147 -16.55 13.90 -9.23
C TYR A 147 -15.50 13.17 -8.39
N MET A 148 -14.32 13.76 -8.29
CA MET A 148 -13.21 13.28 -7.48
C MET A 148 -12.89 14.29 -6.40
N VAL A 149 -12.54 13.81 -5.22
CA VAL A 149 -11.96 14.58 -4.12
C VAL A 149 -10.44 14.41 -4.18
N ASP A 150 -9.74 15.48 -4.56
CA ASP A 150 -8.28 15.56 -4.44
C ASP A 150 -7.96 15.93 -2.99
N VAL A 151 -7.18 15.08 -2.31
CA VAL A 151 -6.66 15.35 -0.96
C VAL A 151 -5.27 15.94 -1.13
N LEU A 152 -5.08 17.15 -0.63
CA LEU A 152 -3.93 18.00 -0.90
C LEU A 152 -3.18 18.31 0.39
N ALA A 153 -1.86 18.21 0.34
CA ALA A 153 -0.98 18.57 1.43
C ALA A 153 0.02 19.65 0.99
N ASP A 154 0.25 20.61 1.89
CA ASP A 154 1.34 21.57 1.80
C ASP A 154 2.33 21.32 2.94
N ALA A 155 3.62 21.47 2.66
CA ALA A 155 4.69 21.37 3.64
C ALA A 155 5.90 22.22 3.23
N GLN A 156 6.74 22.57 4.20
CA GLN A 156 7.99 23.28 3.98
C GLN A 156 9.17 22.30 3.94
N ASP A 157 9.82 22.21 2.78
CA ASP A 157 11.02 21.39 2.59
C ASP A 157 12.24 22.07 3.25
N PRO A 158 13.09 21.33 4.00
CA PRO A 158 14.36 21.85 4.51
C PRO A 158 15.34 22.18 3.38
N ALA A 159 16.04 23.31 3.47
CA ALA A 159 16.98 23.72 2.43
C ALA A 159 18.34 22.99 2.52
N GLN A 160 18.98 22.78 1.37
CA GLN A 160 20.35 22.28 1.22
C GLN A 160 20.58 20.83 1.66
N GLU A 161 19.52 20.07 1.87
CA GLU A 161 19.55 18.62 2.04
C GLU A 161 18.91 17.98 0.79
N LYS A 162 19.16 16.69 0.56
CA LYS A 162 18.37 15.93 -0.41
C LYS A 162 17.34 15.15 0.38
N ASN A 163 16.08 15.43 0.14
CA ASN A 163 14.97 14.85 0.87
C ASN A 163 14.06 14.03 -0.04
N TYR A 164 13.64 12.88 0.48
CA TYR A 164 12.72 11.98 -0.18
C TYR A 164 11.56 11.68 0.76
N TYR A 165 10.36 11.71 0.19
CA TYR A 165 9.13 11.55 0.96
C TYR A 165 8.28 10.43 0.40
N LEU A 166 7.68 9.66 1.30
CA LEU A 166 6.60 8.72 1.01
C LEU A 166 5.33 9.25 1.67
N TRP A 167 4.27 9.37 0.89
CA TRP A 167 2.95 9.79 1.33
C TRP A 167 2.01 8.61 1.35
N GLN A 168 1.35 8.40 2.49
CA GLN A 168 0.36 7.34 2.67
C GLN A 168 -0.91 7.96 3.24
N TRP A 169 -2.03 7.26 3.05
CA TRP A 169 -3.30 7.70 3.58
C TRP A 169 -4.18 6.53 3.97
N GLN A 170 -5.07 6.78 4.92
CA GLN A 170 -6.14 5.88 5.31
C GLN A 170 -7.40 6.70 5.51
N GLY A 171 -8.48 6.26 4.87
CA GLY A 171 -9.79 6.87 5.01
C GLY A 171 -10.74 5.98 5.81
N THR A 172 -11.65 6.62 6.53
CA THR A 172 -12.74 5.95 7.23
C THR A 172 -14.01 6.73 7.00
N PHE A 173 -15.10 6.05 6.67
CA PHE A 173 -16.41 6.67 6.48
C PHE A 173 -17.54 5.81 7.05
N ARG A 174 -18.62 6.48 7.45
CA ARG A 174 -19.82 5.83 7.98
C ARG A 174 -20.77 5.47 6.85
N VAL A 175 -21.21 4.22 6.82
CA VAL A 175 -22.28 3.72 5.95
C VAL A 175 -23.55 3.46 6.77
N SER A 176 -24.70 3.65 6.12
CA SER A 176 -26.02 3.22 6.62
C SER A 176 -26.65 2.32 5.55
N THR A 177 -26.86 1.05 5.87
CA THR A 177 -27.44 0.04 4.96
C THR A 177 -28.90 -0.25 5.33
N GLN A 178 -29.55 -1.19 4.64
CA GLN A 178 -30.96 -1.54 4.87
C GLN A 178 -31.12 -3.06 5.10
N PRO A 179 -30.69 -3.61 6.25
CA PRO A 179 -30.78 -5.04 6.53
C PRO A 179 -32.22 -5.57 6.51
N TRP A 180 -33.21 -4.70 6.81
CA TRP A 180 -34.63 -5.04 6.78
C TRP A 180 -35.17 -5.30 5.36
N ASP A 181 -34.48 -4.82 4.31
CA ASP A 181 -34.85 -5.01 2.92
C ASP A 181 -34.13 -6.22 2.27
N TYR A 182 -33.32 -6.96 3.03
CA TYR A 182 -32.58 -8.11 2.51
C TYR A 182 -33.50 -9.21 1.98
N SER A 183 -33.09 -9.83 0.87
CA SER A 183 -33.83 -10.92 0.24
C SER A 183 -32.90 -11.89 -0.49
N GLU A 184 -33.27 -13.16 -0.51
CA GLU A 184 -32.51 -14.21 -1.20
C GLU A 184 -33.27 -14.80 -2.38
N LYS A 185 -32.52 -15.32 -3.37
CA LYS A 185 -33.10 -16.08 -4.48
C LYS A 185 -33.24 -17.55 -4.07
N VAL A 186 -34.44 -17.95 -3.66
CA VAL A 186 -34.78 -19.36 -3.40
C VAL A 186 -35.52 -19.91 -4.61
N ARG A 187 -34.90 -20.86 -5.33
CA ARG A 187 -35.47 -21.47 -6.56
C ARG A 187 -35.90 -20.44 -7.60
N GLY A 188 -35.13 -19.35 -7.74
CA GLY A 188 -35.40 -18.28 -8.70
C GLY A 188 -36.40 -17.21 -8.25
N ILE A 189 -37.02 -17.38 -7.08
CA ILE A 189 -37.96 -16.40 -6.51
C ILE A 189 -37.23 -15.59 -5.42
N ARG A 190 -37.40 -14.26 -5.46
CA ARG A 190 -36.87 -13.37 -4.42
C ARG A 190 -37.75 -13.47 -3.18
N VAL A 191 -37.20 -13.99 -2.09
CA VAL A 191 -37.89 -14.18 -0.80
C VAL A 191 -37.32 -13.16 0.19
N PRO A 192 -38.15 -12.27 0.77
CA PRO A 192 -37.70 -11.38 1.84
C PRO A 192 -37.15 -12.18 3.02
N MET A 193 -35.94 -11.85 3.45
CA MET A 193 -35.26 -12.45 4.60
C MET A 193 -34.62 -11.36 5.46
N PRO A 194 -35.39 -10.42 6.04
CA PRO A 194 -34.85 -9.32 6.82
C PRO A 194 -33.79 -9.78 7.84
N LYS A 195 -32.67 -9.08 7.92
CA LYS A 195 -31.62 -9.34 8.91
C LYS A 195 -31.80 -8.43 10.13
N ASP A 196 -31.58 -8.97 11.33
CA ASP A 196 -31.74 -8.24 12.60
C ASP A 196 -30.69 -7.14 12.82
N CYS A 197 -29.57 -7.21 12.09
CA CYS A 197 -28.43 -6.33 12.15
C CYS A 197 -27.72 -6.39 10.78
N CYS A 198 -26.83 -5.46 10.41
CA CYS A 198 -26.47 -4.22 11.08
C CYS A 198 -26.63 -3.05 10.10
N GLU A 199 -27.25 -1.96 10.57
CA GLU A 199 -27.52 -0.79 9.72
C GLU A 199 -26.27 0.10 9.58
N VAL A 200 -25.57 0.38 10.68
CA VAL A 200 -24.49 1.35 10.71
C VAL A 200 -23.15 0.66 10.93
N CYS A 201 -22.22 0.91 10.00
CA CYS A 201 -20.83 0.49 10.11
C CYS A 201 -19.89 1.64 9.72
N TRP A 202 -18.63 1.51 10.13
CA TRP A 202 -17.52 2.30 9.64
C TRP A 202 -16.68 1.44 8.71
N VAL A 203 -16.45 1.93 7.51
CA VAL A 203 -15.62 1.26 6.50
C VAL A 203 -14.29 1.98 6.43
N THR A 204 -13.20 1.22 6.52
CA THR A 204 -11.85 1.75 6.36
C THR A 204 -11.28 1.34 5.02
N ASN A 205 -10.76 2.31 4.27
CA ASN A 205 -10.11 2.07 2.98
C ASN A 205 -8.76 2.78 2.88
N SER A 206 -7.90 2.17 2.09
CA SER A 206 -6.59 2.70 1.69
C SER A 206 -6.28 2.13 0.31
N THR A 207 -5.16 2.55 -0.29
CA THR A 207 -4.71 2.01 -1.58
C THR A 207 -3.25 1.60 -1.50
N ASN A 208 -2.87 0.56 -2.23
CA ASN A 208 -1.46 0.17 -2.40
C ASN A 208 -0.73 1.04 -3.44
N ARG A 209 -1.27 2.22 -3.79
CA ARG A 209 -0.61 3.15 -4.70
C ARG A 209 0.57 3.79 -3.99
N VAL A 210 1.74 3.64 -4.57
CA VAL A 210 2.98 4.23 -4.05
C VAL A 210 3.03 5.71 -4.45
N ASN A 211 3.03 6.60 -3.45
CA ASN A 211 3.18 8.03 -3.66
C ASN A 211 4.52 8.49 -3.08
N VAL A 212 5.56 8.46 -3.91
CA VAL A 212 6.89 8.94 -3.56
C VAL A 212 7.24 10.23 -4.27
N GLN A 213 7.95 11.10 -3.55
CA GLN A 213 8.41 12.40 -4.02
C GLN A 213 9.89 12.58 -3.72
N ASP A 214 10.56 13.29 -4.63
CA ASP A 214 11.95 13.73 -4.57
C ASP A 214 11.96 15.26 -4.61
N ASP A 215 12.76 15.87 -3.75
CA ASP A 215 12.86 17.31 -3.56
C ASP A 215 13.71 18.04 -4.62
N ARG A 216 14.32 17.34 -5.60
CA ARG A 216 15.24 17.96 -6.59
C ARG A 216 14.70 19.22 -7.27
N LEU A 217 13.38 19.32 -7.45
CA LEU A 217 12.73 20.48 -8.08
C LEU A 217 12.24 21.54 -7.07
N ILE A 218 12.30 21.24 -5.77
CA ILE A 218 11.68 22.00 -4.68
C ILE A 218 12.67 22.22 -3.52
N ASN A 219 13.94 21.82 -3.59
CA ASN A 219 14.91 21.91 -2.48
C ASN A 219 14.88 23.26 -1.74
N GLY A 220 14.51 23.24 -0.46
CA GLY A 220 14.32 24.42 0.39
C GLY A 220 13.09 25.29 0.09
N GLY A 221 12.26 24.85 -0.85
CA GLY A 221 11.04 25.46 -1.33
C GLY A 221 9.78 24.83 -0.70
N LYS A 222 8.61 25.25 -1.20
CA LYS A 222 7.33 24.74 -0.68
C LYS A 222 6.86 23.54 -1.47
N ILE A 223 6.59 22.45 -0.76
CA ILE A 223 5.69 21.41 -1.26
C ILE A 223 4.29 22.03 -1.21
N ASN A 224 3.71 22.29 -2.38
CA ASN A 224 2.46 23.02 -2.51
C ASN A 224 1.49 22.22 -3.37
N ARG A 225 0.27 22.03 -2.86
CA ARG A 225 -0.80 21.28 -3.52
C ARG A 225 -0.37 19.86 -3.92
N HIS A 226 0.43 19.20 -3.09
CA HIS A 226 0.81 17.82 -3.35
C HIS A 226 -0.43 16.93 -3.25
N VAL A 227 -0.77 16.23 -4.34
CA VAL A 227 -1.91 15.30 -4.36
C VAL A 227 -1.51 14.03 -3.63
N VAL A 228 -2.02 13.87 -2.41
CA VAL A 228 -1.80 12.66 -1.59
C VAL A 228 -2.59 11.49 -2.17
N THR A 229 -3.86 11.73 -2.47
CA THR A 229 -4.78 10.75 -3.06
C THR A 229 -5.96 11.42 -3.76
N GLN A 230 -6.66 10.64 -4.57
CA GLN A 230 -7.89 11.04 -5.24
C GLN A 230 -8.98 10.02 -4.93
N ILE A 231 -10.10 10.48 -4.39
CA ILE A 231 -11.19 9.60 -3.93
C ILE A 231 -12.44 9.90 -4.75
N PRO A 232 -13.06 8.92 -5.42
CA PRO A 232 -14.30 9.15 -6.14
C PRO A 232 -15.43 9.51 -5.18
N VAL A 233 -16.21 10.52 -5.54
CA VAL A 233 -17.42 10.89 -4.80
C VAL A 233 -18.49 9.85 -5.08
N THR A 234 -18.76 8.99 -4.10
CA THR A 234 -19.81 7.97 -4.17
C THR A 234 -20.81 8.13 -3.02
N GLU A 235 -22.01 7.62 -3.20
CA GLU A 235 -23.04 7.54 -2.17
C GLU A 235 -22.55 6.81 -0.92
N GLN A 236 -21.74 5.78 -1.13
CA GLN A 236 -21.17 4.96 -0.07
C GLN A 236 -20.16 5.75 0.76
N ALA A 237 -19.14 6.33 0.12
CA ALA A 237 -18.04 6.99 0.80
C ALA A 237 -18.43 8.36 1.39
N PHE A 238 -19.23 9.14 0.65
CA PHE A 238 -19.58 10.51 1.01
C PHE A 238 -21.08 10.66 1.38
N GLY A 239 -21.68 9.60 1.92
CA GLY A 239 -23.05 9.62 2.39
C GLY A 239 -23.28 10.59 3.56
N THR A 240 -22.26 10.81 4.40
CA THR A 240 -22.32 11.72 5.56
C THR A 240 -21.06 12.59 5.68
N LYS A 241 -20.00 12.07 6.30
CA LYS A 241 -18.66 12.68 6.34
C LYS A 241 -17.62 11.61 6.08
N TYR A 242 -16.42 12.02 5.70
CA TYR A 242 -15.28 11.14 5.43
C TYR A 242 -14.09 11.62 6.24
N HIS A 243 -13.56 10.77 7.13
CA HIS A 243 -12.31 11.04 7.83
C HIS A 243 -11.14 10.55 6.98
N ILE A 244 -10.11 11.37 6.82
CA ILE A 244 -8.86 10.94 6.20
C ILE A 244 -7.67 11.28 7.09
N GLU A 245 -6.83 10.29 7.36
CA GLU A 245 -5.51 10.45 7.95
C GLU A 245 -4.47 10.35 6.83
N VAL A 246 -3.57 11.33 6.78
CA VAL A 246 -2.40 11.38 5.89
C VAL A 246 -1.14 11.23 6.72
N ARG A 247 -0.24 10.39 6.24
CA ARG A 247 1.09 10.14 6.78
C ARG A 247 2.12 10.63 5.79
N GLN A 248 2.98 11.55 6.22
CA GLN A 248 4.19 11.93 5.51
C GLN A 248 5.38 11.29 6.19
N THR A 249 6.19 10.62 5.40
CA THR A 249 7.31 9.81 5.88
C THR A 249 8.59 10.21 5.17
N SER A 250 9.66 10.48 5.91
CA SER A 250 10.99 10.66 5.31
C SER A 250 11.64 9.31 5.02
N ILE A 251 12.23 9.16 3.84
CA ILE A 251 12.88 7.92 3.42
C ILE A 251 14.30 8.18 2.90
N SER A 252 15.16 7.16 2.91
CA SER A 252 16.50 7.23 2.32
C SER A 252 16.42 7.28 0.78
N GLU A 253 17.50 7.69 0.12
CA GLU A 253 17.61 7.66 -1.34
C GLU A 253 17.41 6.23 -1.89
N ALA A 254 17.98 5.23 -1.21
CA ALA A 254 17.83 3.82 -1.56
C ALA A 254 16.36 3.35 -1.45
N ALA A 255 15.66 3.75 -0.39
CA ALA A 255 14.23 3.47 -0.25
C ALA A 255 13.40 4.19 -1.32
N TYR A 256 13.73 5.44 -1.65
CA TYR A 256 13.06 6.18 -2.72
C TYR A 256 13.20 5.49 -4.08
N ASP A 257 14.42 5.06 -4.44
CA ASP A 257 14.66 4.33 -5.67
C ASP A 257 13.90 3.00 -5.71
N TYR A 258 13.87 2.26 -4.59
CA TYR A 258 13.09 1.04 -4.45
C TYR A 258 11.59 1.28 -4.73
N TRP A 259 10.98 2.24 -4.04
CA TRP A 259 9.56 2.57 -4.17
C TRP A 259 9.22 3.15 -5.54
N ARG A 260 10.08 3.99 -6.13
CA ARG A 260 9.88 4.56 -7.46
C ARG A 260 9.86 3.47 -8.54
N ILE A 261 10.77 2.50 -8.46
CA ILE A 261 10.81 1.39 -9.43
C ILE A 261 9.59 0.47 -9.21
N LEU A 262 9.24 0.16 -7.96
CA LEU A 262 8.05 -0.63 -7.65
C LEU A 262 6.77 0.04 -8.18
N LYS A 263 6.64 1.36 -7.99
CA LYS A 263 5.55 2.16 -8.56
C LYS A 263 5.46 1.99 -10.07
N ALA A 264 6.57 2.19 -10.78
CA ALA A 264 6.62 2.06 -12.23
C ALA A 264 6.19 0.67 -12.69
N GLN A 265 6.57 -0.40 -11.98
CA GLN A 265 6.15 -1.76 -12.32
C GLN A 265 4.66 -2.02 -12.10
N ILE A 266 4.05 -1.45 -11.05
CA ILE A 266 2.62 -1.59 -10.76
C ILE A 266 1.77 -0.78 -11.76
N GLU A 267 2.26 0.39 -12.18
CA GLU A 267 1.54 1.30 -13.07
C GLU A 267 1.75 0.98 -14.56
N ASN A 268 2.81 0.24 -14.93
CA ASN A 268 3.02 -0.21 -16.30
C ASN A 268 1.95 -1.25 -16.68
N GLY A 269 1.07 -0.88 -17.61
CA GLY A 269 -0.06 -1.71 -18.06
C GLY A 269 0.30 -2.89 -18.95
N GLY A 270 1.59 -3.22 -19.09
CA GLY A 270 2.09 -4.37 -19.85
C GLY A 270 2.01 -4.18 -21.37
N SER A 271 2.00 -2.94 -21.86
CA SER A 271 2.02 -2.66 -23.30
C SER A 271 3.39 -3.02 -23.88
N ILE A 272 3.43 -3.49 -25.13
CA ILE A 272 4.68 -3.79 -25.85
C ILE A 272 5.56 -2.54 -26.09
N GLN A 273 4.98 -1.35 -25.88
CA GLN A 273 5.67 -0.06 -25.99
C GLN A 273 6.20 0.44 -24.65
N ASP A 274 5.88 -0.23 -23.54
CA ASP A 274 6.40 0.15 -22.23
C ASP A 274 7.90 -0.15 -22.17
N PRO A 275 8.71 0.75 -21.58
CA PRO A 275 10.13 0.45 -21.37
C PRO A 275 10.27 -0.82 -20.53
N PRO A 276 11.30 -1.65 -20.77
CA PRO A 276 11.51 -2.85 -19.98
C PRO A 276 11.60 -2.47 -18.49
N PRO A 277 10.89 -3.18 -17.60
CA PRO A 277 10.86 -2.82 -16.20
C PRO A 277 12.26 -2.86 -15.60
N ALA A 278 12.66 -1.79 -14.91
CA ALA A 278 13.91 -1.77 -14.17
C ALA A 278 13.90 -2.80 -13.05
N THR A 279 15.06 -3.35 -12.71
CA THR A 279 15.16 -4.34 -11.62
C THR A 279 14.97 -3.65 -10.28
N ILE A 280 14.01 -4.12 -9.47
CA ILE A 280 13.87 -3.69 -8.07
C ILE A 280 15.04 -4.28 -7.28
N VAL A 281 15.83 -3.38 -6.67
CA VAL A 281 16.96 -3.73 -5.80
C VAL A 281 16.57 -3.35 -4.37
N GLY A 282 16.51 -4.36 -3.50
CA GLY A 282 16.31 -4.20 -2.07
C GLY A 282 17.59 -3.82 -1.33
N ASN A 283 17.51 -3.69 -0.01
CA ASN A 283 18.68 -3.46 0.84
C ASN A 283 19.07 -4.66 1.72
N ILE A 284 18.47 -5.84 1.50
CA ILE A 284 18.80 -7.07 2.22
C ILE A 284 19.82 -7.90 1.43
N THR A 285 20.80 -8.45 2.14
CA THR A 285 21.84 -9.33 1.57
C THR A 285 21.93 -10.62 2.37
N ASN A 286 22.23 -11.75 1.70
CA ASN A 286 22.56 -12.99 2.39
C ASN A 286 24.05 -12.95 2.79
N VAL A 287 24.31 -13.11 4.08
CA VAL A 287 25.66 -13.07 4.68
C VAL A 287 26.49 -14.29 4.25
N ASN A 288 25.84 -15.44 4.06
CA ASN A 288 26.48 -16.69 3.64
C ASN A 288 26.71 -16.75 2.12
N ASN A 289 25.94 -16.02 1.32
CA ASN A 289 26.04 -16.02 -0.14
C ASN A 289 25.61 -14.66 -0.75
N PRO A 290 26.55 -13.71 -0.96
CA PRO A 290 26.22 -12.39 -1.50
C PRO A 290 25.62 -12.38 -2.90
N ASP A 291 25.81 -13.46 -3.68
CA ASP A 291 25.22 -13.62 -5.01
C ASP A 291 23.75 -14.11 -4.95
N GLU A 292 23.26 -14.55 -3.78
CA GLU A 292 21.85 -14.87 -3.58
C GLU A 292 21.02 -13.58 -3.64
N ARG A 293 20.12 -13.53 -4.61
CA ARG A 293 19.17 -12.41 -4.73
C ARG A 293 18.09 -12.53 -3.65
N VAL A 294 17.96 -11.44 -2.89
CA VAL A 294 16.91 -11.23 -1.89
C VAL A 294 16.03 -10.07 -2.35
N LEU A 295 14.74 -10.15 -2.04
CA LEU A 295 13.74 -9.16 -2.40
C LEU A 295 13.25 -8.40 -1.16
N GLY A 296 12.61 -7.26 -1.41
CA GLY A 296 12.03 -6.44 -0.34
C GLY A 296 13.03 -5.43 0.24
N PHE A 297 12.59 -4.69 1.26
CA PHE A 297 13.33 -3.58 1.83
C PHE A 297 13.03 -3.49 3.34
N PHE A 298 14.05 -3.20 4.13
CA PHE A 298 13.89 -2.76 5.51
C PHE A 298 14.19 -1.26 5.60
N GLY A 299 13.26 -0.46 6.11
CA GLY A 299 13.41 1.00 6.20
C GLY A 299 13.52 1.55 7.63
N ALA A 300 14.02 2.78 7.75
CA ALA A 300 13.91 3.57 8.97
C ALA A 300 13.41 4.98 8.64
N SER A 301 12.31 5.41 9.27
CA SER A 301 11.59 6.60 8.81
C SER A 301 10.92 7.41 9.92
N ALA A 302 11.14 8.73 9.93
CA ALA A 302 10.27 9.60 10.71
C ALA A 302 8.92 9.76 10.01
N VAL A 303 7.86 9.84 10.81
CA VAL A 303 6.48 9.99 10.40
C VAL A 303 5.90 11.23 11.07
N VAL A 304 5.19 12.02 10.29
CA VAL A 304 4.23 13.02 10.78
C VAL A 304 2.86 12.74 10.18
N LYS A 305 1.82 13.12 10.91
CA LYS A 305 0.44 12.88 10.51
C LYS A 305 -0.35 14.17 10.48
N GLY A 306 -1.29 14.24 9.56
CA GLY A 306 -2.38 15.21 9.55
C GLY A 306 -3.67 14.50 9.23
N SER A 307 -4.79 15.00 9.73
CA SER A 307 -6.10 14.48 9.37
C SER A 307 -7.11 15.57 9.14
N LEU A 308 -8.17 15.26 8.39
CA LEU A 308 -9.31 16.14 8.21
C LEU A 308 -10.60 15.34 8.02
N PHE A 309 -11.72 16.02 8.24
CA PHE A 309 -13.05 15.55 7.86
C PHE A 309 -13.51 16.28 6.60
N ILE A 310 -14.06 15.53 5.66
CA ILE A 310 -14.73 16.04 4.45
C ILE A 310 -16.21 15.77 4.62
N ASN A 311 -17.01 16.80 4.87
CA ASN A 311 -18.44 16.62 5.02
C ASN A 311 -19.13 16.64 3.66
N ARG A 312 -20.24 15.90 3.53
CA ARG A 312 -21.05 15.83 2.32
C ARG A 312 -21.49 17.20 1.83
N GLU A 313 -21.82 18.11 2.74
CA GLU A 313 -22.22 19.49 2.45
C GLU A 313 -21.09 20.33 1.84
N ASP A 314 -19.83 20.02 2.14
CA ASP A 314 -18.67 20.78 1.67
C ASP A 314 -18.24 20.37 0.24
N LEU A 315 -18.82 19.30 -0.31
CA LEU A 315 -18.45 18.80 -1.64
C LEU A 315 -18.96 19.69 -2.79
N GLY A 316 -19.98 20.50 -2.56
CA GLY A 316 -20.60 21.34 -3.60
C GLY A 316 -21.27 20.54 -4.74
N VAL A 317 -21.44 19.23 -4.57
CA VAL A 317 -22.10 18.33 -5.53
C VAL A 317 -23.15 17.48 -4.84
N ARG A 318 -24.16 17.04 -5.60
CA ARG A 318 -25.23 16.22 -5.06
C ARG A 318 -24.76 14.77 -4.97
N VAL A 319 -24.64 14.26 -3.76
CA VAL A 319 -24.46 12.83 -3.49
C VAL A 319 -25.82 12.16 -3.36
N GLY A 320 -26.03 10.97 -3.93
CA GLY A 320 -27.27 10.21 -3.77
C GLY A 320 -27.47 9.66 -2.35
N MET A 321 -28.48 8.80 -2.19
CA MET A 321 -28.63 7.96 -0.99
C MET A 321 -27.98 6.61 -1.27
N TYR A 322 -27.19 6.11 -0.33
CA TYR A 322 -26.62 4.78 -0.44
C TYR A 322 -27.69 3.73 -0.16
N ILE A 323 -27.97 2.89 -1.17
CA ILE A 323 -28.93 1.79 -1.07
C ILE A 323 -28.15 0.48 -1.09
N PHE A 324 -28.21 -0.24 0.02
CA PHE A 324 -27.56 -1.53 0.20
C PHE A 324 -28.44 -2.40 1.10
N PRO A 325 -29.33 -3.24 0.51
CA PRO A 325 -30.31 -4.01 1.26
C PRO A 325 -29.68 -5.26 1.89
N ASP A 326 -28.71 -5.06 2.77
CA ASP A 326 -27.99 -6.10 3.50
C ASP A 326 -27.34 -5.51 4.78
N ASP A 327 -26.84 -6.40 5.64
CA ASP A 327 -26.01 -6.11 6.80
C ASP A 327 -24.71 -5.40 6.38
N CYS A 328 -24.42 -4.24 6.97
CA CYS A 328 -23.22 -3.47 6.66
C CYS A 328 -21.90 -4.22 6.94
N ARG A 329 -21.91 -5.26 7.78
CA ARG A 329 -20.73 -6.08 8.10
C ARG A 329 -20.23 -6.93 6.93
N VAL A 330 -21.04 -7.12 5.89
CA VAL A 330 -20.60 -7.84 4.69
C VAL A 330 -19.66 -6.99 3.82
N LEU A 331 -19.60 -5.68 4.08
CA LEU A 331 -18.68 -4.78 3.40
C LEU A 331 -17.25 -5.06 3.87
N THR A 332 -16.32 -5.10 2.93
CA THR A 332 -14.90 -5.30 3.23
C THR A 332 -14.38 -4.20 4.15
N ASN A 333 -13.57 -4.58 5.15
CA ASN A 333 -12.98 -3.67 6.15
C ASN A 333 -14.01 -2.83 6.92
N SER A 334 -15.21 -3.38 7.14
CA SER A 334 -16.24 -2.75 7.95
C SER A 334 -16.20 -3.19 9.40
N THR A 335 -16.57 -2.28 10.31
CA THR A 335 -16.76 -2.57 11.74
C THR A 335 -18.01 -1.86 12.26
N THR A 336 -18.67 -2.45 13.25
CA THR A 336 -19.77 -1.82 14.00
C THR A 336 -19.27 -0.95 15.15
N GLU A 337 -17.98 -1.00 15.46
CA GLU A 337 -17.37 -0.18 16.50
C GLU A 337 -17.04 1.21 15.94
N GLN A 338 -17.59 2.24 16.58
CA GLN A 338 -17.30 3.64 16.22
C GLN A 338 -15.83 3.94 16.54
N PRO A 339 -15.03 4.42 15.57
CA PRO A 339 -13.67 4.87 15.85
C PRO A 339 -13.66 6.06 16.81
N ASP A 340 -12.69 6.12 17.72
CA ASP A 340 -12.58 7.19 18.73
C ASP A 340 -12.50 8.61 18.13
N PHE A 341 -11.96 8.73 16.91
CA PHE A 341 -11.82 10.00 16.20
C PHE A 341 -13.10 10.46 15.49
N TRP A 342 -14.13 9.60 15.38
CA TRP A 342 -15.36 9.84 14.62
C TRP A 342 -16.35 10.75 15.33
#